data_AF-E1GUF6-F1
#
_entry.id   AF-E1GUF6-F1
#
_cell.length_a   1.000
_cell.length_b   1.000
_cell.length_c   1.000
_cell.angle_alpha   90.00
_cell.angle_beta   90.00
_cell.angle_gamma   90.00
#
_symmetry.space_group_name_H-M   'P 1'
#
loop_
_entity.id
_entity.type
_entity.pdbx_description
1 polymer ?
#
loop_
_entity_poly.entity_id
_entity_poly.type
_entity_poly.pdbx_seq_one_letter_code
_entity_poly.pdbx_strand_id
1 'polypeptide(L)' 'MKQTLSSPSFADVVLGQREVKQTFFSQIDKLIDWIPIRGIIEIAYTKGYKSTGRPSYDSLILFNIIAVR' A
#
# COMPACT_ATOMS: atom_id res chain seq x y z
N MET A 1 22.98 27.40 -20.12
CA MET A 1 21.85 28.31 -19.83
C MET A 1 21.23 27.86 -18.52
N LYS A 2 21.22 28.72 -17.49
CA LYS A 2 20.65 28.39 -16.17
C LYS A 2 19.13 28.30 -16.34
N GLN A 3 18.56 27.11 -16.16
CA GLN A 3 17.11 26.93 -16.14
C GLN A 3 16.57 27.71 -14.94
N THR A 4 15.70 28.67 -15.22
CA THR A 4 14.86 29.32 -14.22
C THR A 4 13.97 28.25 -13.60
N LEU A 5 14.07 28.02 -12.29
CA LEU A 5 13.14 27.21 -11.53
C LEU A 5 11.77 27.90 -11.57
N SER A 6 10.97 27.58 -12.58
CA SER A 6 9.57 27.98 -12.65
C SER A 6 8.84 27.43 -11.43
N SER A 7 7.93 28.22 -10.85
CA SER A 7 7.06 27.74 -9.79
C SER A 7 6.43 26.40 -10.20
N PRO A 8 6.44 25.39 -9.31
CA PRO A 8 5.94 24.06 -9.63
C PRO A 8 4.49 24.17 -10.09
N SER A 9 4.18 23.51 -11.21
CA SER A 9 2.81 23.42 -11.69
C SER A 9 1.96 22.67 -10.66
N PHE A 10 0.65 22.91 -10.65
CA PHE A 10 -0.26 22.16 -9.78
C PHE A 10 -0.11 20.64 -9.99
N ALA A 11 0.15 20.20 -11.23
CA ALA A 11 0.46 18.81 -11.54
C ALA A 11 1.72 18.31 -10.81
N ASP A 12 2.80 19.11 -10.78
CA ASP A 12 4.06 18.75 -10.12
C ASP A 12 3.90 18.62 -8.61
N VAL A 13 3.08 19.47 -7.99
CA VAL A 13 2.77 19.39 -6.56
C VAL A 13 1.99 18.10 -6.25
N VAL A 14 1.00 17.76 -7.07
CA VAL A 14 0.21 16.52 -6.90
C VAL A 14 1.04 15.27 -7.17
N LEU A 15 1.93 15.32 -8.17
CA LEU A 15 2.84 14.22 -8.50
C LEU A 15 3.90 14.03 -7.41
N GLY A 16 4.51 15.11 -6.91
CA GLY A 16 5.46 15.05 -5.80
C GLY A 16 4.85 14.49 -4.52
N GLN A 17 3.59 14.81 -4.22
CA GLN A 17 2.86 14.19 -3.10
C GLN A 17 2.67 12.66 -3.27
N ARG A 18 2.53 12.17 -4.50
CA ARG A 18 2.45 10.73 -4.78
C ARG A 18 3.79 10.03 -4.60
N GLU A 19 4.88 10.63 -5.07
CA GLU A 19 6.23 10.07 -4.94
C GLU A 19 6.67 9.95 -3.47
N VAL A 20 6.35 10.95 -2.64
CA VAL A 20 6.64 10.92 -1.19
C VAL A 20 5.91 9.75 -0.50
N LYS A 21 4.65 9.49 -0.86
CA LYS A 21 3.89 8.35 -0.30
C LYS A 21 4.49 7.01 -0.73
N GLN A 22 4.86 6.88 -2.01
CA GLN A 22 5.43 5.65 -2.54
C GLN A 22 6.79 5.31 -1.91
N THR A 23 7.64 6.32 -1.74
CA THR A 23 8.95 6.16 -1.09
C THR A 23 8.81 5.80 0.39
N PHE A 24 7.86 6.40 1.10
CA PHE A 24 7.53 6.06 2.48
C PHE A 24 7.06 4.61 2.65
N PHE A 25 6.11 4.15 1.82
CA PHE A 25 5.65 2.75 1.87
C PHE A 25 6.77 1.77 1.53
N SER A 26 7.62 2.08 0.56
CA SER A 26 8.76 1.23 0.22
C SER A 26 9.79 1.12 1.36
N GLN A 27 9.95 2.17 2.17
CA GLN A 27 10.81 2.12 3.36
C GLN A 27 10.19 1.25 4.46
N ILE A 28 8.88 1.39 4.70
CA ILE A 28 8.14 0.55 5.65
C ILE A 28 8.22 -0.92 5.24
N ASP A 29 7.99 -1.22 3.97
CA ASP A 29 8.01 -2.60 3.45
C ASP A 29 9.36 -3.28 3.62
N LYS A 30 10.45 -2.51 3.66
CA LYS A 30 11.81 -3.03 3.91
C LYS A 30 12.10 -3.20 5.40
N LEU A 31 11.45 -2.44 6.26
CA LEU A 31 11.68 -2.43 7.71
C LEU A 31 10.84 -3.49 8.43
N ILE A 32 9.67 -3.80 7.89
CA ILE A 32 8.72 -4.74 8.47
C ILE A 32 8.88 -6.12 7.84
N ASP A 33 9.05 -7.14 8.68
CA ASP A 33 8.88 -8.53 8.24
C ASP A 33 7.38 -8.86 8.15
N TRP A 34 6.88 -8.99 6.93
CA TRP A 34 5.47 -9.26 6.65
C TRP A 34 5.08 -10.73 6.91
N ILE A 35 6.03 -11.66 7.01
CA ILE A 35 5.76 -13.10 7.21
C ILE A 35 5.00 -13.37 8.52
N PRO A 36 5.47 -12.93 9.70
CA PRO A 36 4.76 -13.15 10.96
C PRO A 36 3.43 -12.39 11.02
N ILE A 37 3.37 -11.19 10.44
CA ILE A 37 2.17 -10.35 10.39
C ILE A 37 1.08 -11.05 9.58
N ARG A 38 1.43 -11.63 8.43
CA ARG A 38 0.50 -12.40 7.60
C ARG A 38 -0.11 -13.57 8.39
N GLY A 39 0.70 -14.30 9.16
CA GLY A 39 0.21 -15.39 10.00
C GLY A 39 -0.83 -14.92 11.03
N ILE A 40 -0.59 -13.79 11.70
CA ILE A 40 -1.54 -13.20 12.67
C ILE A 40 -2.82 -12.76 11.95
N ILE A 41 -2.70 -12.11 10.80
CA ILE A 41 -3.85 -11.65 10.02
C ILE A 41 -4.66 -12.85 9.51
N GLU A 42 -4.04 -13.93 9.06
CA GLU A 42 -4.74 -15.15 8.60
C GLU A 42 -5.51 -15.84 9.73
N ILE A 43 -5.03 -15.78 10.97
CA ILE A 43 -5.77 -16.28 12.15
C ILE A 43 -7.02 -15.43 12.39
N ALA A 44 -6.90 -14.10 12.32
CA ALA A 44 -8.01 -13.17 12.54
C ALA A 44 -9.01 -13.16 11.35
N TYR A 45 -8.50 -13.27 10.13
CA TYR A 45 -9.25 -13.38 8.89
C TYR A 45 -9.28 -14.84 8.45
N THR A 46 -10.05 -15.65 9.17
CA THR A 46 -10.40 -17.00 8.72
C THR A 46 -11.02 -16.89 7.33
N LYS A 47 -10.38 -17.45 6.30
CA LYS A 47 -10.91 -17.47 4.93
C LYS A 47 -12.27 -18.14 4.96
N GLY A 48 -13.32 -17.32 4.94
CA GLY A 48 -14.68 -17.82 4.71
C GLY A 48 -14.69 -18.55 3.38
N TYR A 49 -15.03 -19.83 3.39
CA TYR A 49 -15.30 -20.59 2.18
C TYR A 49 -16.57 -20.00 1.59
N LYS A 50 -16.44 -19.13 0.58
CA LYS A 50 -17.61 -18.58 -0.10
C LYS A 50 -18.37 -19.74 -0.71
N SER A 51 -19.69 -19.80 -0.52
CA SER A 51 -20.57 -20.80 -1.14
C SER A 51 -20.46 -20.83 -2.67
N THR A 52 -19.92 -19.77 -3.27
CA THR A 52 -19.63 -19.60 -4.69
C THR A 52 -18.31 -20.21 -5.17
N GLY A 53 -17.51 -20.85 -4.29
CA GLY A 53 -16.29 -21.58 -4.66
C GLY A 53 -15.11 -20.71 -5.12
N ARG A 54 -15.24 -19.38 -5.09
CA ARG A 54 -14.16 -18.46 -5.41
C ARG A 54 -13.29 -18.23 -4.18
N PRO A 55 -11.95 -18.30 -4.30
CA PRO A 55 -11.07 -18.02 -3.17
C PRO A 55 -11.33 -16.60 -2.68
N SER A 56 -11.49 -16.45 -1.37
CA SER A 56 -11.50 -15.12 -0.74
C SER A 56 -10.17 -14.42 -1.02
N TYR A 57 -10.20 -13.08 -1.16
CA TYR A 57 -9.00 -12.27 -1.32
C TYR A 57 -7.96 -12.63 -0.25
N ASP A 58 -6.69 -12.48 -0.61
CA ASP A 58 -5.61 -12.67 0.35
C ASP A 58 -5.80 -11.71 1.54
N SER A 59 -5.58 -12.24 2.75
CA SER A 59 -5.86 -11.53 3.99
C SER A 59 -4.99 -10.27 4.13
N LEU A 60 -3.76 -10.32 3.63
CA LEU A 60 -2.85 -9.17 3.59
C LEU A 60 -3.35 -8.09 2.63
N ILE A 61 -3.87 -8.48 1.46
CA ILE A 61 -4.45 -7.54 0.49
C ILE A 61 -5.66 -6.83 1.10
N LEU A 62 -6.53 -7.57 1.79
CA LEU A 62 -7.71 -7.00 2.44
C LEU A 62 -7.33 -6.01 3.53
N PHE A 63 -6.34 -6.35 4.36
CA PHE A 63 -5.78 -5.46 5.37
C PHE A 63 -5.23 -4.17 4.74
N ASN A 64 -4.43 -4.28 3.68
CA ASN A 64 -3.85 -3.12 3.01
C ASN A 64 -4.91 -2.21 2.39
N ILE A 65 -5.96 -2.75 1.77
CA ILE A 65 -7.05 -1.93 1.18
C ILE A 65 -7.79 -1.12 2.26
N ILE A 66 -7.97 -1.69 3.45
CA ILE A 66 -8.63 -1.00 4.57
C ILE A 66 -7.69 0.02 5.20
N ALA A 67 -6.40 -0.30 5.35
CA ALA A 67 -5.41 0.57 6.00
C ALA A 67 -4.92 1.74 5.13
N VAL A 68 -4.95 1.60 3.81
CA VAL A 68 -4.47 2.60 2.83
C VAL A 68 -5.57 3.56 2.37
N ARG A 69 -6.80 3.42 2.90
CA ARG A 69 -7.90 4.35 2.63
C ARG A 69 -7.83 5.58 3.52
#